data_AF-A0AAW6AWU6-F1
#
_entry.id   AF-A0AAW6AWU6-F1
#
_cell.length_a   1.000
_cell.length_b   1.000
_cell.length_c   1.000
_cell.angle_alpha   90.00
_cell.angle_beta   90.00
_cell.angle_gamma   90.00
#
_symmetry.space_group_name_H-M   'P 1'
#
loop_
_entity.id
_entity.type
_entity.pdbx_description
1 polymer ?
#
loop_
_entity_poly.entity_id
_entity_poly.type
_entity_poly.pdbx_seq_one_letter_code
_entity_poly.pdbx_strand_id
1 'polypeptide(L)'
;MKIHDNRIVKKIALFLTSLYIASSNFFMSYASEADLENTKLITGTKSLLSVATGILTGLILAVTIFVSVKNGLTWQSADINEKPAAKKRFITEIGIGILGITIGSVITAIFAFYQ
;
A
#
# COMPACT_ATOMS: atom_id res chain seq x y z
N MET A 1 -8.94 53.81 -11.97
CA MET A 1 -8.09 52.90 -11.17
C MET A 1 -8.89 52.50 -9.93
N LYS A 2 -9.52 51.31 -9.94
CA LYS A 2 -10.51 50.91 -8.92
C LYS A 2 -9.80 50.71 -7.58
N ILE A 3 -10.23 51.48 -6.57
CA ILE A 3 -9.89 51.29 -5.17
C ILE A 3 -10.54 49.98 -4.76
N HIS A 4 -9.79 48.87 -4.86
CA HIS A 4 -10.23 47.57 -4.37
C HIS A 4 -10.56 47.74 -2.88
N ASP A 5 -11.78 47.37 -2.46
CA ASP A 5 -12.26 47.61 -1.10
C ASP A 5 -11.29 47.01 -0.07
N ASN A 6 -10.47 47.89 0.50
CA ASN A 6 -9.34 47.55 1.38
C ASN A 6 -9.81 46.81 2.63
N ARG A 7 -11.10 46.91 2.99
CA ARG A 7 -11.69 46.18 4.12
C ARG A 7 -11.93 44.71 3.79
N ILE A 8 -12.40 44.40 2.59
CA ILE A 8 -12.66 43.01 2.16
C ILE A 8 -11.33 42.27 2.00
N VAL A 9 -10.34 42.90 1.36
CA VAL A 9 -8.99 42.32 1.20
C VAL A 9 -8.33 42.05 2.56
N LYS A 10 -8.45 42.98 3.52
CA LYS A 10 -7.93 42.79 4.89
C LYS A 10 -8.63 41.66 5.65
N LYS A 11 -9.96 41.51 5.50
CA LYS A 11 -10.71 40.41 6.13
C LYS A 11 -10.31 39.04 5.54
N ILE A 12 -10.14 38.96 4.22
CA ILE A 12 -9.67 37.74 3.55
C ILE A 12 -8.24 37.42 4.00
N ALA A 13 -7.35 38.42 4.05
CA ALA A 13 -5.99 38.23 4.54
C ALA A 13 -5.97 37.75 6.00
N LEU A 14 -6.78 38.35 6.88
CA LEU A 14 -6.93 37.90 8.27
C LEU A 14 -7.43 36.46 8.37
N PHE A 15 -8.43 36.10 7.57
CA PHE A 15 -8.95 34.73 7.54
C PHE A 15 -7.89 33.72 7.10
N LEU A 16 -7.17 34.00 6.01
CA LEU A 16 -6.09 33.14 5.51
C LEU A 16 -4.93 33.03 6.52
N THR A 17 -4.61 34.13 7.20
CA THR A 17 -3.57 34.14 8.25
C THR A 17 -4.01 33.30 9.45
N SER A 18 -5.27 33.40 9.86
CA SER A 18 -5.81 32.57 10.94
C SER A 18 -5.87 31.08 10.57
N LEU A 19 -6.15 30.75 9.31
CA LEU A 19 -6.15 29.38 8.80
C LEU A 19 -4.74 28.80 8.77
N TYR A 20 -3.75 29.60 8.35
CA TYR A 20 -2.34 29.22 8.37
C TYR A 20 -1.80 29.02 9.79
N ILE A 21 -2.18 29.90 10.72
CA ILE A 21 -1.80 29.77 12.14
C ILE A 21 -2.48 28.55 12.76
N ALA A 22 -3.76 28.28 12.46
CA ALA A 22 -4.46 27.10 12.96
C ALA A 22 -3.86 25.79 12.40
N SER A 23 -3.52 25.75 11.10
CA SER A 23 -2.88 24.57 10.51
C SER A 23 -1.46 24.36 11.02
N SER A 24 -0.64 25.41 11.11
CA SER A 24 0.71 25.32 11.66
C SER A 24 0.73 24.94 13.14
N ASN A 25 -0.21 25.43 13.95
CA ASN A 25 -0.36 25.00 15.34
C ASN A 25 -0.94 23.58 15.46
N PHE A 26 -1.80 23.16 14.53
CA PHE A 26 -2.22 21.75 14.43
C PHE A 26 -0.99 20.88 14.18
N PHE A 27 -0.18 21.20 13.17
CA PHE A 27 1.07 20.47 12.91
C PHE A 27 2.03 20.54 14.09
N MET A 28 2.25 21.70 14.72
CA MET A 28 3.14 21.83 15.89
C MET A 28 2.64 21.08 17.13
N SER A 29 1.33 21.03 17.35
CA SER A 29 0.72 20.25 18.44
C SER A 29 0.94 18.75 18.27
N TYR A 30 1.29 18.30 17.07
CA TYR A 30 1.70 16.94 16.78
C TYR A 30 3.15 16.85 16.24
N ALA A 31 3.96 17.92 16.33
CA ALA A 31 5.32 18.00 15.75
C ALA A 31 6.42 17.54 16.71
N SER A 32 6.07 16.85 17.78
CA SER A 32 6.98 15.82 18.27
C SER A 32 6.84 14.66 17.28
N GLU A 33 7.89 14.35 16.51
CA GLU A 33 7.90 13.16 15.63
C GLU A 33 7.45 11.91 16.40
N ALA A 34 7.76 11.85 17.70
CA ALA A 34 7.30 10.82 18.62
C ALA A 34 5.78 10.87 18.94
N ASP A 35 5.11 12.02 18.94
CA ASP A 35 3.65 12.08 19.19
C ASP A 35 2.83 11.80 17.94
N LEU A 36 3.30 12.18 16.74
CA LEU A 36 2.59 11.93 15.49
C LEU A 36 2.51 10.43 15.17
N GLU A 37 3.64 9.72 15.29
CA GLU A 37 3.71 8.28 15.04
C GLU A 37 2.85 7.47 16.00
N ASN A 38 2.68 7.96 17.24
CA ASN A 38 1.85 7.33 18.26
C ASN A 38 0.37 7.71 18.17
N THR A 39 -0.04 8.59 17.24
CA THR A 39 -1.45 8.88 17.03
C THR A 39 -2.20 7.64 16.53
N LYS A 40 -3.48 7.53 16.91
CA LYS A 40 -4.38 6.47 16.42
C LYS A 40 -4.55 6.47 14.90
N LEU A 41 -4.37 7.62 14.26
CA LEU A 41 -4.48 7.75 12.81
C LEU A 41 -3.32 7.04 12.11
N ILE A 42 -2.08 7.26 12.58
CA ILE A 42 -0.88 6.63 12.00
C ILE A 42 -0.77 5.17 12.41
N THR A 43 -0.88 4.85 13.70
CA THR A 43 -0.81 3.47 14.20
C THR A 43 -1.94 2.59 13.64
N GLY A 44 -3.16 3.13 13.53
CA GLY A 44 -4.30 2.44 12.95
C GLY A 44 -4.12 2.15 11.46
N THR A 45 -3.56 3.11 10.70
CA THR A 45 -3.25 2.91 9.27
C THR A 45 -2.14 1.89 9.07
N LYS A 46 -1.05 1.96 9.86
CA LYS A 46 0.04 0.96 9.84
C LYS A 46 -0.49 -0.45 10.15
N SER A 47 -1.35 -0.58 11.16
CA SER A 47 -1.98 -1.86 11.53
C SER A 47 -2.90 -2.41 10.44
N LEU A 48 -3.80 -1.57 9.90
CA LEU A 48 -4.71 -1.95 8.83
C LEU A 48 -3.93 -2.45 7.60
N LEU A 49 -2.85 -1.77 7.25
CA LEU A 49 -2.05 -2.12 6.09
C LEU A 49 -1.24 -3.42 6.32
N SER A 50 -0.71 -3.63 7.52
CA SER A 50 -0.08 -4.89 7.90
C SER A 50 -1.05 -6.07 7.79
N VAL A 51 -2.26 -5.93 8.34
CA VAL A 51 -3.31 -6.95 8.24
C VAL A 51 -3.73 -7.18 6.79
N ALA A 52 -3.96 -6.11 6.02
CA ALA A 52 -4.35 -6.21 4.61
C ALA A 52 -3.28 -6.91 3.76
N THR A 53 -2.01 -6.56 3.95
CA THR A 53 -0.89 -7.21 3.24
C THR A 53 -0.75 -8.68 3.65
N GLY A 54 -0.95 -9.01 4.93
CA GLY A 54 -0.96 -10.40 5.40
C GLY A 54 -2.07 -11.23 4.76
N ILE A 55 -3.30 -10.72 4.74
CA ILE A 55 -4.45 -11.38 4.07
C ILE A 55 -4.18 -11.54 2.58
N LEU A 56 -3.73 -10.48 1.90
CA LEU A 56 -3.46 -10.51 0.46
C LEU A 56 -2.36 -11.52 0.12
N THR A 57 -1.29 -11.56 0.92
CA THR A 57 -0.18 -12.53 0.73
C THR A 57 -0.69 -13.96 0.92
N GLY A 58 -1.52 -14.20 1.94
CA GLY A 58 -2.15 -15.51 2.16
C GLY A 58 -3.06 -15.93 1.00
N LEU A 59 -3.84 -15.01 0.44
CA LEU A 59 -4.69 -15.27 -0.73
C LEU A 59 -3.86 -15.57 -1.98
N ILE A 60 -2.78 -14.81 -2.23
CA ILE A 60 -1.87 -15.06 -3.36
C ILE A 60 -1.24 -16.45 -3.22
N LEU A 61 -0.81 -16.84 -2.02
CA LEU A 61 -0.25 -18.16 -1.76
C LEU A 61 -1.28 -19.26 -2.06
N ALA A 62 -2.51 -19.14 -1.55
CA ALA A 62 -3.56 -20.12 -1.74
C ALA A 62 -3.93 -20.30 -3.23
N VAL A 63 -4.08 -19.18 -3.97
CA VAL A 63 -4.35 -19.21 -5.41
C VAL A 63 -3.17 -19.83 -6.16
N THR A 64 -1.93 -19.45 -5.82
CA THR A 64 -0.72 -19.99 -6.44
C THR A 64 -0.65 -21.51 -6.26
N ILE A 65 -0.92 -22.02 -5.05
CA ILE A 65 -0.94 -23.47 -4.78
C ILE A 65 -2.01 -24.15 -5.66
N PHE A 66 -3.24 -23.64 -5.64
CA PHE A 66 -4.34 -24.21 -6.41
C PHE A 66 -4.02 -24.28 -7.91
N VAL A 67 -3.57 -23.15 -8.47
CA VAL A 67 -3.23 -23.00 -9.88
C VAL A 67 -2.02 -23.87 -10.26
N SER A 68 -1.00 -23.92 -9.40
CA SER A 68 0.18 -24.78 -9.59
C SER A 68 -0.19 -26.26 -9.60
N VAL A 69 -1.06 -26.71 -8.69
CA VAL A 69 -1.55 -28.10 -8.68
C VAL A 69 -2.28 -28.42 -9.99
N LYS A 70 -3.21 -27.55 -10.41
CA LYS A 70 -3.95 -27.72 -11.67
C LYS A 70 -3.01 -27.84 -12.88
N ASN A 71 -2.03 -26.93 -12.99
CA ASN A 71 -1.11 -26.93 -14.12
C ASN A 71 -0.03 -28.02 -14.03
N GLY A 72 0.33 -28.44 -12.83
CA GLY A 72 1.21 -29.60 -12.60
C GLY A 72 0.54 -30.91 -12.99
N LEU A 73 -0.76 -31.08 -12.70
CA LEU A 73 -1.54 -32.22 -13.20
C LEU A 73 -1.65 -32.19 -14.72
N THR A 74 -1.96 -31.02 -15.29
CA THR A 74 -2.03 -30.82 -16.75
C THR A 74 -0.72 -31.17 -17.44
N TRP A 75 0.42 -30.79 -16.87
CA TRP A 75 1.74 -31.15 -17.41
C TRP A 75 2.02 -32.66 -17.35
N GLN A 76 1.57 -33.33 -16.30
CA GLN A 76 1.74 -34.78 -16.17
C GLN A 76 0.86 -35.55 -17.16
N SER A 77 -0.36 -35.06 -17.43
CA SER A 77 -1.31 -35.69 -18.35
C SER A 77 -1.17 -35.27 -19.81
N ALA A 78 -0.33 -34.27 -20.12
CA ALA A 78 -0.14 -33.76 -21.47
C ALA A 78 0.65 -34.73 -22.36
N ASP A 79 0.24 -34.81 -23.62
CA ASP A 79 0.96 -35.52 -24.67
C ASP A 79 2.37 -34.98 -24.88
N ILE A 80 3.27 -35.82 -25.42
CA ILE A 80 4.70 -35.50 -25.58
C ILE A 80 4.95 -34.17 -26.29
N ASN A 81 4.13 -33.84 -27.30
CA ASN A 81 4.27 -32.62 -28.08
C ASN A 81 3.80 -31.36 -27.32
N GLU A 82 2.86 -31.50 -26.38
CA GLU A 82 2.27 -30.40 -25.60
C GLU A 82 2.96 -30.20 -24.24
N LYS A 83 3.66 -31.23 -23.78
CA LYS A 83 4.37 -31.29 -22.50
C LYS A 83 5.34 -30.11 -22.27
N PRO A 84 6.12 -29.63 -23.26
CA PRO A 84 6.99 -28.47 -23.07
C PRO A 84 6.21 -27.18 -22.77
N ALA A 85 5.08 -26.97 -23.45
CA ALA A 85 4.24 -25.80 -23.25
C ALA A 85 3.54 -25.83 -21.88
N ALA A 86 3.02 -27.00 -21.48
CA ALA A 86 2.41 -27.20 -20.16
C ALA A 86 3.43 -26.99 -19.02
N LYS A 87 4.67 -27.50 -19.18
CA LYS A 87 5.76 -27.26 -18.22
C LYS A 87 6.08 -25.77 -18.06
N LYS A 88 6.16 -25.04 -19.18
CA LYS A 88 6.44 -23.60 -19.15
C LYS A 88 5.36 -22.85 -18.38
N ARG A 89 4.07 -23.13 -18.65
CA ARG A 89 2.94 -22.54 -17.92
C ARG A 89 3.03 -22.80 -16.41
N PHE A 90 3.27 -24.04 -16.02
CA PHE A 90 3.43 -24.42 -14.61
C PHE A 90 4.53 -23.62 -13.91
N ILE A 91 5.74 -23.55 -14.50
CA ILE A 91 6.86 -22.82 -13.92
C ILE A 91 6.60 -21.31 -13.89
N THR A 92 6.01 -20.75 -14.96
CA THR A 92 5.69 -19.32 -15.03
C THR A 92 4.71 -18.89 -13.95
N GLU A 93 3.66 -19.67 -13.69
CA GLU A 93 2.68 -19.33 -12.66
C GLU A 93 3.25 -19.42 -11.23
N ILE A 94 4.11 -20.40 -10.95
CA ILE A 94 4.87 -20.44 -9.70
C ILE A 94 5.71 -19.18 -9.55
N GLY A 95 6.41 -18.77 -10.62
CA GLY A 95 7.21 -17.55 -10.63
C GLY A 95 6.39 -16.29 -10.33
N ILE A 96 5.20 -16.15 -10.94
CA ILE A 96 4.28 -15.04 -10.69
C ILE A 96 3.82 -15.03 -9.22
N GLY A 97 3.48 -16.19 -8.67
CA GLY A 97 3.08 -16.31 -7.27
C GLY A 97 4.18 -15.89 -6.30
N ILE A 98 5.42 -16.35 -6.53
CA ILE A 98 6.60 -15.97 -5.73
C ILE A 98 6.85 -14.45 -5.82
N LEU A 99 6.77 -13.87 -7.03
CA LEU A 99 6.93 -12.43 -7.21
C LEU A 99 5.86 -11.64 -6.44
N GLY A 100 4.60 -12.05 -6.51
CA GLY A 100 3.49 -11.42 -5.77
C GLY A 100 3.70 -11.45 -4.25
N ILE A 101 4.12 -12.60 -3.70
CA ILE A 101 4.44 -12.75 -2.28
C ILE A 101 5.64 -11.89 -1.89
N THR A 102 6.67 -11.84 -2.74
CA THR A 102 7.88 -11.04 -2.50
C THR A 102 7.53 -9.56 -2.38
N ILE A 103 6.72 -9.02 -3.29
CA ILE A 103 6.26 -7.63 -3.24
C ILE A 103 5.51 -7.36 -1.92
N GLY A 104 4.57 -8.24 -1.55
CA GLY A 104 3.85 -8.14 -0.27
C GLY A 104 4.81 -8.10 0.93
N SER A 105 5.80 -8.99 0.96
CA SER A 105 6.79 -9.06 2.04
C SER A 105 7.70 -7.82 2.11
N VAL A 106 8.10 -7.25 0.97
CA VAL A 106 8.89 -6.01 0.91
C VAL A 106 8.09 -4.83 1.45
N ILE A 107 6.81 -4.73 1.10
CA ILE A 107 5.92 -3.69 1.63
C ILE A 107 5.84 -3.81 3.15
N THR A 108 5.60 -5.01 3.69
CA THR A 108 5.57 -5.23 5.15
C THR A 108 6.91 -4.89 5.81
N ALA A 109 8.04 -5.27 5.20
CA ALA A 109 9.37 -4.97 5.73
C ALA A 109 9.65 -3.46 5.77
N ILE A 110 9.26 -2.72 4.72
CA ILE A 110 9.36 -1.25 4.70
C ILE A 110 8.53 -0.66 5.86
N PHE A 111 7.30 -1.12 6.06
CA PHE A 111 6.47 -0.63 7.17
C PHE A 111 7.06 -0.95 8.55
N ALA A 112 7.73 -2.09 8.71
CA ALA A 112 8.40 -2.44 9.95
C ALA A 112 9.62 -1.55 10.27
N PHE A 113 10.29 -0.99 9.25
CA PHE A 113 11.40 -0.04 9.45
C PHE A 113 10.96 1.34 9.95
N TYR A 114 9.71 1.70 9.70
CA TYR A 114 9.10 2.94 10.16
C TYR A 114 8.11 2.68 11.32
N GLN A 115 8.21 1.55 12.02
CA GLN A 115 7.49 1.29 13.29
C GLN A 115 8.39 1.60 14.47
#